data_AF-V5GL80-F1
#
_entry.id   AF-V5GL80-F1
#
_cell.length_a   1.000
_cell.length_b   1.000
_cell.length_c   1.000
_cell.angle_alpha   90.00
_cell.angle_beta   90.00
_cell.angle_gamma   90.00
#
_symmetry.space_group_name_H-M   'P 1'
#
loop_
_entity.id
_entity.type
_entity.pdbx_description
1 polymer ?
#
loop_
_entity_poly.entity_id
_entity_poly.type
_entity_poly.pdbx_seq_one_letter_code
_entity_poly.pdbx_strand_id
1 'polypeptide(L)'
;AINSYDKNTMYGKLKSIDDLLGEVIRNESGYIVGAKALQNFWFLSLNFSAVDMDKTGNYAGTADWASEEALDWENAFLQVMENVSKTLNNTYYYSGKSFGDISNAAMFQDMDLLCIGIVIMVIYVQLVISKFNWLEARVVLGSVGMLTIGMAFIVGAGLCSLFGVHYGPVHTSLPFLLMGLGVDDMFVILSCWDELTEEEKNLPLPEKIGLMLKHAGVSITITSFTDVIAFLIGSSTILPCLESFCIYAAAGVLMTFVFAVTFFVACFVLDLRRVESKRNGIFPWIVHENYVPNECSQKRISNKTFEYVYSNIILTTPGKIIVVLITVVCVGFGIESTLKLEQRFKTEWLIPAGSHLAEFLKVKNFYYPEKGFDAGFYMGALDYSHELSNIRDAASRLENMSDVTANVVSWVEPFRDFVLYNFKH
;
A
#
# COMPACT_ATOMS: atom_id res chain seq x y z
N ALA A 1 14.96 40.41 -26.40
CA ALA A 1 15.84 40.05 -25.27
C ALA A 1 16.90 39.07 -25.78
N ILE A 2 18.05 38.98 -25.10
CA ILE A 2 19.15 38.09 -25.46
C ILE A 2 18.61 36.64 -25.56
N ASN A 3 18.73 36.00 -26.74
CA ASN A 3 18.24 34.65 -27.08
C ASN A 3 16.72 34.44 -27.30
N SER A 4 15.94 35.47 -27.66
CA SER A 4 14.58 35.23 -28.19
C SER A 4 14.63 34.91 -29.70
N TYR A 5 14.74 33.65 -30.10
CA TYR A 5 14.39 33.27 -31.48
C TYR A 5 12.87 33.23 -31.61
N ASP A 6 12.28 34.39 -31.88
CA ASP A 6 10.84 34.59 -32.01
C ASP A 6 10.44 34.57 -33.50
N LYS A 7 10.32 33.35 -34.06
CA LYS A 7 9.48 33.05 -35.23
C LYS A 7 9.52 31.54 -35.54
N ASN A 8 8.59 30.79 -34.98
CA ASN A 8 8.14 29.55 -35.59
C ASN A 8 6.83 29.85 -36.33
N THR A 9 6.85 29.75 -37.65
CA THR A 9 5.73 30.08 -38.54
C THR A 9 4.49 29.21 -38.33
N MET A 10 4.60 28.08 -37.62
CA MET A 10 3.47 27.19 -37.31
C MET A 10 2.85 27.40 -35.92
N TYR A 11 3.57 27.96 -34.93
CA TYR A 11 3.14 27.90 -33.51
C TYR A 11 3.08 29.25 -32.76
N GLY A 12 3.48 30.38 -33.37
CA GLY A 12 3.61 31.65 -32.63
C GLY A 12 4.71 31.59 -31.56
N LYS A 13 4.90 32.65 -30.75
CA LYS A 13 5.96 32.79 -29.71
C LYS A 13 6.21 31.47 -28.98
N LEU A 14 7.25 30.75 -29.39
CA LEU A 14 7.67 29.53 -28.72
C LEU A 14 8.38 29.92 -27.42
N LYS A 15 8.14 29.12 -26.37
CA LYS A 15 8.84 29.12 -25.06
C LYS A 15 10.25 29.69 -25.14
N SER A 16 10.65 30.49 -24.15
CA SER A 16 12.04 30.94 -24.03
C SER A 16 12.95 29.71 -24.11
N ILE A 17 14.02 29.76 -24.89
CA ILE A 17 14.96 28.62 -25.04
C ILE A 17 15.52 28.21 -23.67
N ASP A 18 15.62 29.17 -22.75
CA ASP A 18 15.96 28.95 -21.34
C ASP A 18 15.06 27.91 -20.65
N ASP A 19 13.78 27.80 -21.06
CA ASP A 19 12.82 26.87 -20.48
C ASP A 19 13.05 25.41 -20.92
N LEU A 20 13.93 25.15 -21.88
CA LEU A 20 14.28 23.80 -22.34
C LEU A 20 15.64 23.32 -21.83
N LEU A 21 16.46 24.23 -21.32
CA LEU A 21 17.83 23.98 -20.89
C LEU A 21 17.94 23.91 -19.36
N GLY A 22 18.72 22.96 -18.85
CA GLY A 22 19.04 22.82 -17.43
C GLY A 22 20.47 23.25 -17.13
N GLU A 23 20.66 23.92 -15.99
CA GLU A 23 21.93 24.55 -15.57
C GLU A 23 22.62 25.33 -16.70
N VAL A 24 21.98 26.43 -17.12
CA VAL A 24 22.42 27.28 -18.23
C VAL A 24 23.67 28.07 -17.85
N ILE A 25 24.74 27.95 -18.65
CA ILE A 25 25.97 28.71 -18.51
C ILE A 25 25.89 29.93 -19.43
N ARG A 26 25.92 31.13 -18.85
CA ARG A 26 25.88 32.40 -19.58
C ARG A 26 27.24 33.08 -19.58
N ASN A 27 27.55 33.78 -20.67
CA ASN A 27 28.73 34.65 -20.77
C ASN A 27 28.47 36.00 -20.07
N GLU A 28 29.52 36.82 -19.91
CA GLU A 28 29.43 38.17 -19.30
C GLU A 28 28.44 39.09 -20.02
N SER A 29 28.20 38.85 -21.31
CA SER A 29 27.23 39.55 -22.15
C SER A 29 25.80 38.98 -22.08
N GLY A 30 25.55 37.98 -21.24
CA GLY A 30 24.24 37.36 -21.02
C GLY A 30 23.84 36.26 -22.02
N TYR A 31 24.68 35.97 -23.02
CA TYR A 31 24.44 34.92 -24.01
C TYR A 31 24.65 33.52 -23.43
N ILE A 32 23.84 32.55 -23.86
CA ILE A 32 23.96 31.15 -23.44
C ILE A 32 25.13 30.52 -24.20
N VAL A 33 26.11 30.00 -23.47
CA VAL A 33 27.31 29.35 -24.03
C VAL A 33 27.25 27.83 -23.87
N GLY A 34 26.46 27.34 -22.91
CA GLY A 34 26.26 25.92 -22.71
C GLY A 34 25.13 25.62 -21.75
N ALA A 35 24.74 24.35 -21.68
CA ALA A 35 23.79 23.81 -20.73
C ALA A 35 24.21 22.38 -20.38
N LYS A 36 23.86 21.90 -19.19
CA LYS A 36 24.18 20.54 -18.75
C LYS A 36 23.06 19.53 -19.03
N ALA A 37 21.82 19.99 -19.17
CA ALA A 37 20.68 19.15 -19.51
C ALA A 37 19.79 19.80 -20.57
N LEU A 38 19.08 18.96 -21.32
CA LEU A 38 18.13 19.36 -22.33
C LEU A 38 16.84 18.56 -22.16
N GLN A 39 15.71 19.25 -22.24
CA GLN A 39 14.39 18.65 -22.10
C GLN A 39 13.58 18.83 -23.38
N ASN A 40 13.05 17.72 -23.89
CA ASN A 40 12.15 17.69 -25.04
C ASN A 40 10.74 17.30 -24.59
N PHE A 41 9.73 18.01 -25.09
CA PHE A 41 8.32 17.74 -24.81
C PHE A 41 7.61 17.34 -26.09
N TRP A 42 6.86 16.25 -26.03
CA TRP A 42 6.04 15.77 -27.13
C TRP A 42 4.59 15.80 -26.64
N PHE A 43 3.78 16.65 -27.24
CA PHE A 43 2.37 16.81 -26.87
C PHE A 43 1.52 15.97 -27.81
N LEU A 44 0.67 15.12 -27.23
CA LEU A 44 -0.30 14.31 -27.97
C LEU A 44 -1.63 15.04 -28.06
N SER A 45 -2.30 14.93 -29.21
CA SER A 45 -3.65 15.43 -29.38
C SER A 45 -4.64 14.39 -28.88
N LEU A 46 -5.46 14.77 -27.90
CA LEU A 46 -6.47 13.91 -27.29
C LEU A 46 -7.85 14.49 -27.55
N ASN A 47 -8.76 13.65 -28.04
CA ASN A 47 -10.17 14.00 -28.12
C ASN A 47 -10.90 13.54 -26.85
N PHE A 48 -10.94 14.41 -25.85
CA PHE A 48 -11.59 14.13 -24.56
C PHE A 48 -13.06 13.71 -24.68
N SER A 49 -13.78 14.14 -25.72
CA SER A 49 -15.21 13.80 -25.91
C SER A 49 -15.45 12.35 -26.34
N ALA A 50 -14.42 11.66 -26.84
CA ALA A 50 -14.50 10.29 -27.33
C ALA A 50 -13.89 9.26 -26.35
N VAL A 51 -13.36 9.71 -25.20
CA VAL A 51 -12.72 8.84 -24.21
C VAL A 51 -13.78 8.20 -23.33
N ASP A 52 -13.78 6.86 -23.31
CA ASP A 52 -14.63 6.04 -22.44
C ASP A 52 -13.81 5.56 -21.24
N MET A 53 -13.98 6.25 -20.10
CA MET A 53 -13.17 6.03 -18.88
C MET A 53 -13.35 4.62 -18.30
N ASP A 54 -14.49 3.98 -18.52
CA ASP A 54 -14.74 2.61 -18.03
C ASP A 54 -13.89 1.57 -18.79
N LYS A 55 -13.47 1.89 -20.02
CA LYS A 55 -12.58 1.04 -20.83
C LYS A 55 -11.11 1.41 -20.67
N THR A 56 -10.79 2.71 -20.70
CA THR A 56 -9.39 3.18 -20.74
C THR A 56 -8.78 3.44 -19.36
N GLY A 57 -9.61 3.66 -18.33
CA GLY A 57 -9.14 3.98 -16.97
C GLY A 57 -8.27 2.89 -16.35
N ASN A 58 -8.64 1.61 -16.56
CA ASN A 58 -7.83 0.47 -16.12
C ASN A 58 -6.55 0.29 -16.95
N TYR A 59 -6.56 0.70 -18.23
CA TYR A 59 -5.42 0.54 -19.14
C TYR A 59 -4.34 1.59 -18.90
N ALA A 60 -4.70 2.81 -18.49
CA ALA A 60 -3.75 3.87 -18.15
C ALA A 60 -3.11 3.68 -16.75
N GLY A 61 -3.77 2.95 -15.85
CA GLY A 61 -3.31 2.72 -14.46
C GLY A 61 -3.36 3.98 -13.56
N THR A 62 -3.56 5.17 -14.12
CA THR A 62 -3.72 6.44 -13.38
C THR A 62 -5.10 7.07 -13.49
N ALA A 63 -6.06 6.41 -14.16
CA ALA A 63 -7.37 7.00 -14.48
C ALA A 63 -7.29 8.38 -15.17
N ASP A 64 -6.17 8.68 -15.84
CA ASP A 64 -6.03 9.88 -16.66
C ASP A 64 -6.82 9.73 -17.97
N TRP A 65 -7.30 10.85 -18.50
CA TRP A 65 -8.06 10.88 -19.74
C TRP A 65 -7.13 10.62 -20.94
N ALA A 66 -7.03 9.37 -21.36
CA ALA A 66 -6.25 8.95 -22.51
C ALA A 66 -7.07 8.08 -23.47
N SER A 67 -6.92 8.30 -24.77
CA SER A 67 -7.46 7.40 -25.79
C SER A 67 -6.59 6.15 -25.94
N GLU A 68 -7.16 5.04 -26.40
CA GLU A 68 -6.40 3.81 -26.65
C GLU A 68 -5.22 4.05 -27.61
N GLU A 69 -5.45 4.81 -28.69
CA GLU A 69 -4.41 5.17 -29.66
C GLU A 69 -3.25 5.95 -29.03
N ALA A 70 -3.54 6.84 -28.07
CA ALA A 70 -2.51 7.59 -27.37
C ALA A 70 -1.71 6.68 -26.43
N LEU A 71 -2.37 5.76 -25.72
CA LEU A 71 -1.70 4.80 -24.85
C LEU A 71 -0.83 3.82 -25.64
N ASP A 72 -1.27 3.40 -26.83
CA ASP A 72 -0.48 2.57 -27.75
C ASP A 72 0.75 3.32 -28.28
N TRP A 73 0.59 4.61 -28.61
CA TRP A 73 1.71 5.46 -28.99
C TRP A 73 2.70 5.65 -27.84
N GLU A 74 2.22 5.92 -26.62
CA GLU A 74 3.06 6.05 -25.43
C GLU A 74 3.84 4.76 -25.15
N ASN A 75 3.18 3.60 -25.28
CA ASN A 75 3.84 2.29 -25.20
C ASN A 75 4.97 2.13 -26.22
N ALA A 76 4.71 2.46 -27.50
CA ALA A 76 5.73 2.39 -28.54
C ALA A 76 6.88 3.37 -28.28
N PHE A 77 6.58 4.57 -27.77
CA PHE A 77 7.57 5.56 -27.38
C PHE A 77 8.47 5.04 -26.25
N LEU A 78 7.91 4.43 -25.20
CA LEU A 78 8.69 3.85 -24.11
C LEU A 78 9.65 2.75 -24.62
N GLN A 79 9.19 1.87 -25.51
CA GLN A 79 10.04 0.82 -26.09
C GLN A 79 11.20 1.38 -26.92
N VAL A 80 10.93 2.41 -27.74
CA VAL A 80 11.97 3.08 -28.52
C VAL A 80 12.98 3.76 -27.59
N MET A 81 12.50 4.49 -26.58
CA MET A 81 13.36 5.19 -25.64
C MET A 81 14.20 4.26 -24.77
N GLU A 82 13.71 3.06 -24.46
CA GLU A 82 14.50 2.03 -23.79
C GLU A 82 15.70 1.56 -24.64
N ASN A 83 15.49 1.38 -25.96
CA ASN A 83 16.58 1.01 -26.87
C ASN A 83 17.57 2.18 -27.08
N VAL A 84 17.05 3.40 -27.11
CA VAL A 84 17.87 4.62 -27.21
C VAL A 84 18.71 4.78 -25.95
N SER A 85 18.16 4.56 -24.75
CA SER A 85 18.91 4.73 -23.50
C SER A 85 20.06 3.72 -23.36
N LYS A 86 19.94 2.53 -23.95
CA LYS A 86 21.03 1.54 -24.04
C LYS A 86 22.16 1.98 -24.96
N THR A 87 21.88 2.83 -25.95
CA THR A 87 22.85 3.31 -26.95
C THR A 87 23.46 4.66 -26.55
N LEU A 88 22.64 5.55 -26.00
CA LEU A 88 22.98 6.89 -25.58
C LEU A 88 22.92 6.97 -24.05
N ASN A 89 24.10 6.93 -23.43
CA ASN A 89 24.25 7.10 -21.99
C ASN A 89 23.61 8.44 -21.54
N ASN A 90 23.03 8.45 -20.34
CA ASN A 90 22.36 9.60 -19.71
C ASN A 90 21.07 10.07 -20.42
N THR A 91 20.35 9.16 -21.07
CA THR A 91 19.02 9.43 -21.60
C THR A 91 17.95 8.98 -20.59
N TYR A 92 17.11 9.91 -20.15
CA TYR A 92 16.01 9.65 -19.22
C TYR A 92 14.68 10.02 -19.86
N TYR A 93 13.64 9.22 -19.65
CA TYR A 93 12.37 9.36 -20.36
C TYR A 93 11.17 9.10 -19.44
N TYR A 94 10.03 9.68 -19.83
CA TYR A 94 8.75 9.60 -19.13
C TYR A 94 7.60 9.72 -20.14
N SER A 95 6.48 9.05 -19.86
CA SER A 95 5.20 9.15 -20.58
C SER A 95 4.06 9.20 -19.56
N GLY A 96 2.86 9.66 -19.94
CA GLY A 96 1.71 9.71 -19.04
C GLY A 96 1.41 8.35 -18.41
N LYS A 97 1.41 7.30 -19.22
CA LYS A 97 1.21 5.90 -18.80
C LYS A 97 2.28 5.33 -17.85
N SER A 98 3.51 5.88 -17.83
CA SER A 98 4.64 5.30 -17.07
C SER A 98 4.33 5.10 -15.58
N PHE A 99 3.63 6.03 -14.93
CA PHE A 99 3.34 5.91 -13.50
C PHE A 99 2.39 4.75 -13.21
N GLY A 100 1.31 4.63 -13.99
CA GLY A 100 0.32 3.57 -13.84
C GLY A 100 0.90 2.19 -14.10
N ASP A 101 1.68 2.03 -15.16
CA ASP A 101 2.34 0.77 -15.50
C ASP A 101 3.33 0.33 -14.42
N ILE A 102 4.20 1.24 -13.96
CA ILE A 102 5.19 0.93 -12.94
C ILE A 102 4.51 0.60 -11.60
N SER A 103 3.48 1.37 -11.22
CA SER A 103 2.76 1.12 -9.97
C SER A 103 2.04 -0.24 -10.01
N ASN A 104 1.38 -0.56 -11.12
CA ASN A 104 0.73 -1.86 -11.32
C ASN A 104 1.75 -3.00 -11.38
N ALA A 105 2.87 -2.84 -12.07
CA ALA A 105 3.93 -3.84 -12.13
C ALA A 105 4.54 -4.09 -10.74
N ALA A 106 4.77 -3.02 -9.97
CA ALA A 106 5.29 -3.12 -8.60
C ALA A 106 4.35 -3.93 -7.68
N MET A 107 3.03 -3.91 -7.90
CA MET A 107 2.09 -4.74 -7.13
C MET A 107 2.36 -6.23 -7.28
N PHE A 108 2.74 -6.67 -8.47
CA PHE A 108 2.95 -8.09 -8.79
C PHE A 108 4.41 -8.52 -8.73
N GLN A 109 5.34 -7.56 -8.78
CA GLN A 109 6.79 -7.84 -8.75
C GLN A 109 7.22 -8.53 -7.45
N ASP A 110 6.55 -8.23 -6.33
CA ASP A 110 6.85 -8.82 -5.02
C ASP A 110 5.94 -10.02 -4.66
N MET A 111 5.16 -10.55 -5.62
CA MET A 111 4.28 -11.69 -5.36
C MET A 111 5.08 -12.94 -4.95
N ASP A 112 6.32 -13.07 -5.43
CA ASP A 112 7.28 -14.12 -5.09
C ASP A 112 7.64 -14.07 -3.60
N LEU A 113 7.97 -12.87 -3.11
CA LEU A 113 8.27 -12.59 -1.71
C LEU A 113 7.05 -12.83 -0.84
N LEU A 114 5.86 -12.48 -1.34
CA LEU A 114 4.59 -12.76 -0.68
C LEU A 114 4.39 -14.27 -0.49
N CYS A 115 4.61 -15.05 -1.54
CA CYS A 115 4.53 -16.51 -1.47
C CYS A 115 5.54 -17.10 -0.47
N ILE A 116 6.78 -16.61 -0.45
CA ILE A 116 7.80 -17.04 0.50
C ILE A 116 7.37 -16.74 1.95
N GLY A 117 6.85 -15.54 2.20
CA GLY A 117 6.33 -15.15 3.51
C GLY A 117 5.20 -16.06 4.00
N ILE A 118 4.27 -16.40 3.12
CA ILE A 118 3.19 -17.36 3.41
C ILE A 118 3.76 -18.73 3.76
N VAL A 119 4.72 -19.24 3.00
CA VAL A 119 5.35 -20.55 3.27
C VAL A 119 6.06 -20.56 4.63
N ILE A 120 6.80 -19.50 4.96
CA ILE A 120 7.45 -19.36 6.27
C ILE A 120 6.41 -19.37 7.39
N MET A 121 5.31 -18.63 7.23
CA MET A 121 4.23 -18.61 8.21
C MET A 121 3.55 -19.97 8.37
N VAL A 122 3.30 -20.70 7.27
CA VAL A 122 2.77 -22.08 7.34
C VAL A 122 3.71 -22.98 8.13
N ILE A 123 5.02 -22.93 7.87
CA ILE A 123 6.03 -23.71 8.61
C ILE A 123 6.02 -23.33 10.09
N TYR A 124 5.99 -22.04 10.40
CA TYR A 124 5.96 -21.53 11.76
C TYR A 124 4.72 -22.02 12.53
N VAL A 125 3.52 -21.82 11.96
CA VAL A 125 2.26 -22.31 12.54
C VAL A 125 2.31 -23.82 12.75
N GLN A 126 2.86 -24.55 11.78
CA GLN A 126 2.98 -25.99 11.85
C GLN A 126 3.87 -26.46 13.01
N LEU A 127 4.98 -25.77 13.23
CA LEU A 127 5.93 -26.06 14.33
C LEU A 127 5.35 -25.68 15.70
N VAL A 128 4.59 -24.59 15.80
CA VAL A 128 4.00 -24.14 17.07
C VAL A 128 2.83 -25.05 17.51
N ILE A 129 1.95 -25.41 16.58
CA ILE A 129 0.75 -26.22 16.89
C ILE A 129 1.11 -27.69 17.12
N SER A 130 2.15 -28.20 16.44
CA SER A 130 2.53 -29.61 16.54
C SER A 130 3.50 -29.87 17.68
N LYS A 131 3.23 -30.93 18.44
CA LYS A 131 4.25 -31.53 19.28
C LYS A 131 5.10 -32.48 18.44
N PHE A 132 6.39 -32.62 18.77
CA PHE A 132 7.31 -33.56 18.13
C PHE A 132 6.99 -35.01 18.55
N ASN A 133 5.83 -35.50 18.16
CA ASN A 133 5.26 -36.80 18.51
C ASN A 133 4.41 -37.28 17.32
N TRP A 134 4.46 -38.58 17.00
CA TRP A 134 3.71 -39.19 15.90
C TRP A 134 2.18 -39.08 16.01
N LEU A 135 1.60 -38.95 17.21
CA LEU A 135 0.16 -38.77 17.40
C LEU A 135 -0.27 -37.31 17.53
N GLU A 136 0.51 -36.52 18.27
CA GLU A 136 0.22 -35.09 18.52
C GLU A 136 0.87 -34.14 17.50
N ALA A 137 1.45 -34.69 16.43
CA ALA A 137 1.75 -33.92 15.23
C ALA A 137 0.43 -33.48 14.61
N ARG A 138 0.17 -32.17 14.58
CA ARG A 138 -1.11 -31.59 14.14
C ARG A 138 -0.91 -30.96 12.75
N VAL A 139 -0.41 -31.76 11.80
CA VAL A 139 -0.09 -31.29 10.43
C VAL A 139 -1.34 -30.95 9.63
N VAL A 140 -2.32 -31.82 9.69
CA VAL A 140 -3.61 -31.59 9.04
C VAL A 140 -4.32 -30.38 9.66
N LEU A 141 -4.34 -30.27 10.99
CA LEU A 141 -5.01 -29.17 11.67
C LEU A 141 -4.35 -27.81 11.35
N GLY A 142 -3.02 -27.71 11.41
CA GLY A 142 -2.31 -26.48 11.06
C GLY A 142 -2.57 -26.05 9.62
N SER A 143 -2.54 -27.01 8.69
CA SER A 143 -2.86 -26.75 7.27
C SER A 143 -4.30 -26.30 7.06
N VAL A 144 -5.25 -26.92 7.76
CA VAL A 144 -6.68 -26.53 7.73
C VAL A 144 -6.89 -25.15 8.34
N GLY A 145 -6.13 -24.81 9.40
CA GLY A 145 -6.10 -23.46 9.95
C GLY A 145 -5.72 -22.43 8.88
N MET A 146 -4.59 -22.62 8.21
CA MET A 146 -4.15 -21.73 7.12
C MET A 146 -5.17 -21.64 5.99
N LEU A 147 -5.80 -22.76 5.63
CA LEU A 147 -6.87 -22.81 4.64
C LEU A 147 -8.10 -22.01 5.09
N THR A 148 -8.44 -22.03 6.37
CA THR A 148 -9.54 -21.26 6.97
C THR A 148 -9.37 -19.76 6.72
N ILE A 149 -8.15 -19.25 6.94
CA ILE A 149 -7.80 -17.84 6.70
C ILE A 149 -7.87 -17.52 5.20
N GLY A 150 -7.34 -18.40 4.35
CA GLY A 150 -7.40 -18.24 2.90
C GLY A 150 -8.84 -18.17 2.37
N MET A 151 -9.72 -19.04 2.88
CA MET A 151 -11.16 -19.00 2.56
C MET A 151 -11.81 -17.72 3.06
N ALA A 152 -11.47 -17.26 4.27
CA ALA A 152 -11.98 -16.00 4.82
C ALA A 152 -11.63 -14.80 3.92
N PHE A 153 -10.38 -14.74 3.44
CA PHE A 153 -9.94 -13.70 2.51
C PHE A 153 -10.72 -13.74 1.19
N ILE A 154 -10.84 -14.92 0.56
CA ILE A 154 -11.58 -15.05 -0.71
C ILE A 154 -13.04 -14.65 -0.55
N VAL A 155 -13.70 -15.09 0.52
CA VAL A 155 -15.11 -14.75 0.76
C VAL A 155 -15.26 -13.27 1.11
N GLY A 156 -14.40 -12.72 1.97
CA GLY A 156 -14.42 -11.29 2.32
C GLY A 156 -14.22 -10.41 1.09
N ALA A 157 -13.21 -10.71 0.27
CA ALA A 157 -12.96 -9.99 -0.99
C ALA A 157 -14.11 -10.15 -1.99
N GLY A 158 -14.69 -11.35 -2.09
CA GLY A 158 -15.86 -11.61 -2.93
C GLY A 158 -17.11 -10.83 -2.51
N LEU A 159 -17.35 -10.70 -1.20
CA LEU A 159 -18.44 -9.88 -0.66
C LEU A 159 -18.24 -8.40 -0.99
N CYS A 160 -17.04 -7.86 -0.77
CA CYS A 160 -16.73 -6.47 -1.12
C CYS A 160 -16.86 -6.20 -2.62
N SER A 161 -16.41 -7.13 -3.46
CA SER A 161 -16.58 -7.04 -4.92
C SER A 161 -18.05 -7.08 -5.34
N LEU A 162 -18.89 -7.89 -4.67
CA LEU A 162 -20.35 -7.92 -4.88
C LEU A 162 -21.02 -6.58 -4.56
N PHE A 163 -20.52 -5.86 -3.57
CA PHE A 163 -21.00 -4.52 -3.21
C PHE A 163 -20.38 -3.40 -4.07
N GLY A 164 -19.54 -3.73 -5.06
CA GLY A 164 -18.93 -2.76 -5.98
C GLY A 164 -17.81 -1.92 -5.38
N VAL A 165 -17.15 -2.40 -4.32
CA VAL A 165 -16.01 -1.70 -3.72
C VAL A 165 -14.77 -1.89 -4.60
N HIS A 166 -14.00 -0.81 -4.82
CA HIS A 166 -12.89 -0.80 -5.78
C HIS A 166 -11.63 -1.49 -5.22
N TYR A 167 -11.11 -2.49 -5.93
CA TYR A 167 -9.85 -3.13 -5.54
C TYR A 167 -8.64 -2.34 -6.04
N GLY A 168 -7.68 -2.05 -5.15
CA GLY A 168 -6.50 -1.26 -5.48
C GLY A 168 -5.18 -1.86 -4.98
N PRO A 169 -4.04 -1.24 -5.32
CA PRO A 169 -2.69 -1.76 -5.02
C PRO A 169 -2.43 -2.20 -3.59
N VAL A 170 -2.93 -1.43 -2.62
CA VAL A 170 -2.68 -1.67 -1.19
C VAL A 170 -3.34 -2.97 -0.68
N HIS A 171 -4.37 -3.45 -1.38
CA HIS A 171 -5.13 -4.64 -0.99
C HIS A 171 -4.33 -5.94 -1.14
N THR A 172 -3.21 -5.93 -1.88
CA THR A 172 -2.30 -7.09 -2.00
C THR A 172 -1.65 -7.46 -0.67
N SER A 173 -1.61 -6.54 0.30
CA SER A 173 -1.11 -6.77 1.65
C SER A 173 -2.12 -7.41 2.61
N LEU A 174 -3.43 -7.42 2.26
CA LEU A 174 -4.49 -7.94 3.12
C LEU A 174 -4.33 -9.41 3.53
N PRO A 175 -3.91 -10.34 2.65
CA PRO A 175 -3.69 -11.73 3.05
C PRO A 175 -2.72 -11.88 4.21
N PHE A 176 -1.67 -11.05 4.27
CA PHE A 176 -0.71 -11.07 5.37
C PHE A 176 -1.29 -10.54 6.67
N LEU A 177 -2.03 -9.43 6.60
CA LEU A 177 -2.73 -8.87 7.75
C LEU A 177 -3.69 -9.91 8.36
N LEU A 178 -4.54 -10.51 7.52
CA LEU A 178 -5.52 -11.51 7.94
C LEU A 178 -4.86 -12.79 8.45
N MET A 179 -3.69 -13.16 7.91
CA MET A 179 -2.91 -14.29 8.41
C MET A 179 -2.40 -14.06 9.83
N GLY A 180 -1.90 -12.86 10.14
CA GLY A 180 -1.48 -12.52 11.49
C GLY A 180 -2.63 -12.62 12.50
N LEU A 181 -3.77 -12.00 12.17
CA LEU A 181 -4.96 -12.00 13.03
C LEU A 181 -5.58 -13.40 13.18
N GLY A 182 -5.76 -14.12 12.07
CA GLY A 182 -6.40 -15.44 12.10
C GLY A 182 -5.56 -16.53 12.76
N VAL A 183 -4.23 -16.44 12.70
CA VAL A 183 -3.34 -17.38 13.40
C VAL A 183 -3.39 -17.17 14.91
N ASP A 184 -3.52 -15.93 15.37
CA ASP A 184 -3.66 -15.61 16.80
C ASP A 184 -4.88 -16.32 17.41
N ASP A 185 -6.04 -16.24 16.74
CA ASP A 185 -7.28 -16.92 17.16
C ASP A 185 -7.10 -18.44 17.30
N MET A 186 -6.36 -19.06 16.38
CA MET A 186 -6.06 -20.51 16.45
C MET A 186 -5.19 -20.85 17.66
N PHE A 187 -4.20 -20.00 17.95
CA PHE A 187 -3.33 -20.20 19.11
C PHE A 187 -4.07 -19.98 20.43
N VAL A 188 -5.02 -19.04 20.49
CA VAL A 188 -5.88 -18.84 21.66
C VAL A 188 -6.75 -20.08 21.90
N ILE A 189 -7.40 -20.62 20.85
CA ILE A 189 -8.19 -21.87 20.94
C ILE A 189 -7.35 -23.03 21.49
N LEU A 190 -6.13 -23.22 20.97
CA LEU A 190 -5.23 -24.28 21.39
C LEU A 190 -4.73 -24.09 22.83
N SER A 191 -4.41 -22.84 23.21
CA SER A 191 -3.94 -22.52 24.56
C SER A 191 -5.03 -22.80 25.59
N CYS A 192 -6.26 -22.34 25.35
CA CYS A 192 -7.39 -22.64 26.23
C CYS A 192 -7.72 -24.14 26.30
N TRP A 193 -7.50 -24.89 25.21
CA TRP A 193 -7.63 -26.35 25.24
C TRP A 193 -6.60 -27.02 26.16
N ASP A 194 -5.36 -26.57 26.12
CA ASP A 194 -4.29 -27.15 26.94
C ASP A 194 -4.38 -26.75 28.42
N GLU A 195 -5.03 -25.62 28.72
CA GLU A 195 -5.27 -25.11 30.07
C GLU A 195 -6.43 -25.79 30.81
N LEU A 196 -7.24 -26.62 30.13
CA LEU A 196 -8.29 -27.40 30.78
C LEU A 196 -7.71 -28.22 31.95
N THR A 197 -8.40 -28.19 33.09
CA THR A 197 -8.00 -28.93 34.29
C THR A 197 -8.14 -30.44 34.08
N GLU A 198 -7.46 -31.25 34.90
CA GLU A 198 -7.56 -32.71 34.82
C GLU A 198 -9.00 -33.22 35.04
N GLU A 199 -9.80 -32.52 35.85
CA GLU A 199 -11.22 -32.83 36.05
C GLU A 199 -12.02 -32.54 34.78
N GLU A 200 -11.81 -31.39 34.15
CA GLU A 200 -12.47 -31.01 32.89
C GLU A 200 -12.04 -31.90 31.72
N LYS A 201 -10.79 -32.37 31.71
CA LYS A 201 -10.28 -33.34 30.72
C LYS A 201 -10.96 -34.71 30.81
N ASN A 202 -11.67 -35.03 31.89
CA ASN A 202 -12.41 -36.29 32.02
C ASN A 202 -13.87 -36.22 31.51
N LEU A 203 -14.36 -35.03 31.19
CA LEU A 203 -15.71 -34.82 30.65
C LEU A 203 -15.86 -35.40 29.22
N PRO A 204 -17.08 -35.59 28.69
CA PRO A 204 -17.25 -35.98 27.30
C PRO A 204 -16.77 -34.87 26.34
N LEU A 205 -16.26 -35.25 25.16
CA LEU A 205 -15.67 -34.33 24.17
C LEU A 205 -16.52 -33.07 23.86
N PRO A 206 -17.86 -33.15 23.68
CA PRO A 206 -18.68 -31.96 23.45
C PRO A 206 -18.63 -30.94 24.61
N GLU A 207 -18.60 -31.42 25.85
CA GLU A 207 -18.52 -30.57 27.04
C GLU A 207 -17.14 -29.91 27.16
N LYS A 208 -16.05 -30.65 26.85
CA LYS A 208 -14.68 -30.08 26.80
C LYS A 208 -14.58 -28.94 25.79
N ILE A 209 -15.17 -29.11 24.61
CA ILE A 209 -15.17 -28.10 23.55
C ILE A 209 -15.99 -26.88 23.99
N GLY A 210 -17.14 -27.10 24.64
CA GLY A 210 -17.94 -26.02 25.22
C GLY A 210 -17.17 -25.22 26.26
N LEU A 211 -16.43 -25.88 27.15
CA LEU A 211 -15.58 -25.22 28.15
C LEU A 211 -14.43 -24.45 27.52
N MET A 212 -13.73 -25.04 26.55
CA MET A 212 -12.67 -24.35 25.80
C MET A 212 -13.22 -23.10 25.10
N LEU A 213 -14.36 -23.20 24.41
CA LEU A 213 -14.99 -22.07 23.71
C LEU A 213 -15.54 -21.01 24.66
N LYS A 214 -15.95 -21.40 25.87
CA LYS A 214 -16.39 -20.44 26.89
C LYS A 214 -15.27 -19.45 27.25
N HIS A 215 -14.02 -19.89 27.20
CA HIS A 215 -12.86 -19.04 27.47
C HIS A 215 -12.28 -18.42 26.19
N ALA A 216 -11.92 -19.25 25.20
CA ALA A 216 -11.33 -18.80 23.95
C ALA A 216 -12.30 -17.92 23.13
N GLY A 217 -13.56 -18.34 23.02
CA GLY A 217 -14.57 -17.66 22.20
C GLY A 217 -14.87 -16.24 22.68
N VAL A 218 -14.86 -15.98 23.99
CA VAL A 218 -15.04 -14.63 24.52
C VAL A 218 -13.86 -13.73 24.13
N SER A 219 -12.63 -14.22 24.29
CA SER A 219 -11.42 -13.47 23.91
C SER A 219 -11.43 -13.14 22.41
N ILE A 220 -11.64 -14.16 21.56
CA ILE A 220 -11.64 -14.04 20.10
C ILE A 220 -12.77 -13.13 19.59
N THR A 221 -13.96 -13.22 20.20
CA THR A 221 -15.08 -12.35 19.82
C THR A 221 -14.77 -10.89 20.13
N ILE A 222 -14.18 -10.60 21.29
CA ILE A 222 -13.83 -9.22 21.67
C ILE A 222 -12.78 -8.67 20.72
N THR A 223 -11.68 -9.39 20.49
CA THR A 223 -10.59 -8.95 19.59
C THR A 223 -11.09 -8.73 18.16
N SER A 224 -11.79 -9.72 17.60
CA SER A 224 -12.35 -9.63 16.25
C SER A 224 -13.36 -8.48 16.11
N PHE A 225 -14.23 -8.28 17.10
CA PHE A 225 -15.20 -7.18 17.09
C PHE A 225 -14.52 -5.82 17.17
N THR A 226 -13.49 -5.68 18.02
CA THR A 226 -12.72 -4.43 18.10
C THR A 226 -11.97 -4.15 16.80
N ASP A 227 -11.41 -5.17 16.14
CA ASP A 227 -10.71 -5.01 14.85
C ASP A 227 -11.67 -4.59 13.74
N VAL A 228 -12.84 -5.24 13.64
CA VAL A 228 -13.88 -4.86 12.67
C VAL A 228 -14.31 -3.41 12.89
N ILE A 229 -14.56 -2.98 14.14
CA ILE A 229 -14.90 -1.59 14.43
C ILE A 229 -13.75 -0.64 14.07
N ALA A 230 -12.51 -0.99 14.40
CA ALA A 230 -11.35 -0.16 14.11
C ALA A 230 -11.19 0.05 12.59
N PHE A 231 -11.36 -1.01 11.79
CA PHE A 231 -11.34 -0.91 10.33
C PHE A 231 -12.55 -0.13 9.79
N LEU A 232 -13.76 -0.31 10.33
CA LEU A 232 -14.94 0.48 9.92
C LEU A 232 -14.81 1.98 10.27
N ILE A 233 -14.15 2.31 11.38
CA ILE A 233 -13.79 3.71 11.68
C ILE A 233 -12.72 4.18 10.70
N GLY A 234 -11.73 3.33 10.39
CA GLY A 234 -10.71 3.62 9.39
C GLY A 234 -11.27 3.89 7.99
N SER A 235 -12.40 3.27 7.62
CA SER A 235 -13.06 3.53 6.35
C SER A 235 -13.71 4.91 6.26
N SER A 236 -13.78 5.70 7.34
CA SER A 236 -14.25 7.10 7.26
C SER A 236 -13.19 8.07 6.73
N THR A 237 -12.04 7.57 6.26
CA THR A 237 -10.98 8.38 5.67
C THR A 237 -11.39 8.98 4.33
N ILE A 238 -10.86 10.16 4.02
CA ILE A 238 -11.14 10.89 2.76
C ILE A 238 -10.40 10.25 1.57
N LEU A 239 -9.36 9.45 1.82
CA LEU A 239 -8.55 8.82 0.79
C LEU A 239 -9.22 7.52 0.29
N PRO A 240 -9.78 7.47 -0.93
CA PRO A 240 -10.61 6.35 -1.39
C PRO A 240 -9.88 4.99 -1.38
N CYS A 241 -8.58 4.99 -1.64
CA CYS A 241 -7.75 3.78 -1.60
C CYS A 241 -7.69 3.18 -0.18
N LEU A 242 -7.57 4.03 0.84
CA LEU A 242 -7.54 3.59 2.24
C LEU A 242 -8.94 3.26 2.75
N GLU A 243 -9.96 4.01 2.32
CA GLU A 243 -11.36 3.71 2.63
C GLU A 243 -11.71 2.29 2.18
N SER A 244 -11.45 1.97 0.90
CA SER A 244 -11.68 0.64 0.37
C SER A 244 -10.87 -0.42 1.11
N PHE A 245 -9.57 -0.18 1.34
CA PHE A 245 -8.71 -1.12 2.06
C PHE A 245 -9.28 -1.48 3.43
N CYS A 246 -9.77 -0.49 4.17
CA CYS A 246 -10.40 -0.67 5.47
C CYS A 246 -11.70 -1.48 5.38
N ILE A 247 -12.54 -1.26 4.36
CA ILE A 247 -13.76 -2.05 4.14
C ILE A 247 -13.42 -3.52 3.86
N TYR A 248 -12.44 -3.78 2.99
CA TYR A 248 -11.97 -5.14 2.70
C TYR A 248 -11.35 -5.81 3.93
N ALA A 249 -10.57 -5.08 4.73
CA ALA A 249 -10.01 -5.59 5.98
C ALA A 249 -11.12 -5.95 6.98
N ALA A 250 -12.12 -5.07 7.18
CA ALA A 250 -13.25 -5.33 8.07
C ALA A 250 -14.04 -6.59 7.65
N ALA A 251 -14.34 -6.74 6.35
CA ALA A 251 -15.01 -7.92 5.84
C ALA A 251 -14.14 -9.19 5.99
N GLY A 252 -12.84 -9.08 5.72
CA GLY A 252 -11.88 -10.17 5.89
C GLY A 252 -11.79 -10.65 7.34
N VAL A 253 -11.65 -9.73 8.30
CA VAL A 253 -11.60 -10.06 9.74
C VAL A 253 -12.91 -10.69 10.20
N LEU A 254 -14.05 -10.14 9.78
CA LEU A 254 -15.36 -10.70 10.11
C LEU A 254 -15.50 -12.15 9.62
N MET A 255 -15.09 -12.44 8.38
CA MET A 255 -15.14 -13.79 7.84
C MET A 255 -14.12 -14.71 8.50
N THR A 256 -12.94 -14.20 8.87
CA THR A 256 -11.93 -14.95 9.64
C THR A 256 -12.50 -15.39 10.98
N PHE A 257 -13.15 -14.48 11.71
CA PHE A 257 -13.85 -14.78 12.95
C PHE A 257 -14.91 -15.87 12.77
N VAL A 258 -15.81 -15.70 11.80
CA VAL A 258 -16.89 -16.66 11.53
C VAL A 258 -16.32 -18.06 11.25
N PHE A 259 -15.30 -18.16 10.40
CA PHE A 259 -14.70 -19.45 10.08
C PHE A 259 -13.83 -20.02 11.19
N ALA A 260 -13.20 -19.18 12.03
CA ALA A 260 -12.46 -19.62 13.20
C ALA A 260 -13.38 -20.32 14.21
N VAL A 261 -14.50 -19.71 14.58
CA VAL A 261 -15.43 -20.27 15.58
C VAL A 261 -16.30 -21.42 15.06
N THR A 262 -16.46 -21.55 13.73
CA THR A 262 -17.29 -22.60 13.12
C THR A 262 -16.44 -23.70 12.48
N PHE A 263 -15.83 -23.41 11.33
CA PHE A 263 -15.12 -24.38 10.50
C PHE A 263 -13.86 -24.92 11.18
N PHE A 264 -13.01 -24.03 11.71
CA PHE A 264 -11.78 -24.45 12.36
C PHE A 264 -12.07 -25.25 13.63
N VAL A 265 -13.02 -24.81 14.47
CA VAL A 265 -13.47 -25.59 15.64
C VAL A 265 -13.99 -26.97 15.25
N ALA A 266 -14.79 -27.07 14.18
CA ALA A 266 -15.27 -28.36 13.70
C ALA A 266 -14.12 -29.29 13.27
N CYS A 267 -13.14 -28.77 12.55
CA CYS A 267 -11.94 -29.51 12.17
C CYS A 267 -11.06 -29.86 13.37
N PHE A 268 -11.01 -29.00 14.39
CA PHE A 268 -10.33 -29.26 15.65
C PHE A 268 -10.97 -30.44 16.39
N VAL A 269 -12.30 -30.52 16.44
CA VAL A 269 -13.02 -31.69 17.00
C VAL A 269 -12.67 -32.98 16.26
N LEU A 270 -12.57 -32.94 14.93
CA LEU A 270 -12.15 -34.10 14.14
C LEU A 270 -10.71 -34.52 14.44
N ASP A 271 -9.80 -33.57 14.61
CA ASP A 271 -8.42 -33.85 15.01
C ASP A 271 -8.34 -34.46 16.42
N LEU A 272 -9.17 -33.99 17.35
CA LEU A 272 -9.24 -34.58 18.69
C LEU A 272 -9.75 -36.02 18.66
N ARG A 273 -10.80 -36.32 17.88
CA ARG A 273 -11.27 -37.70 17.67
C ARG A 273 -10.18 -38.58 17.04
N ARG A 274 -9.37 -38.03 16.12
CA ARG A 274 -8.21 -38.73 15.55
C ARG A 274 -7.22 -39.10 16.64
N VAL A 275 -6.88 -38.16 17.53
CA VAL A 275 -5.96 -38.38 18.65
C VAL A 275 -6.53 -39.44 19.62
N GLU A 276 -7.81 -39.38 19.97
CA GLU A 276 -8.49 -40.38 20.81
C GLU A 276 -8.46 -41.79 20.18
N SER A 277 -8.59 -41.88 18.86
CA SER A 277 -8.50 -43.14 18.10
C SER A 277 -7.05 -43.65 17.89
N LYS A 278 -6.06 -43.00 18.51
CA LYS A 278 -4.63 -43.33 18.41
C LYS A 278 -4.08 -43.36 16.97
N ARG A 279 -4.61 -42.49 16.10
CA ARG A 279 -4.15 -42.37 14.70
C ARG A 279 -2.99 -41.39 14.57
N ASN A 280 -2.07 -41.65 13.64
CA ASN A 280 -0.91 -40.80 13.38
C ASN A 280 -1.33 -39.41 12.85
N GLY A 281 -0.53 -38.40 13.17
CA GLY A 281 -0.78 -36.98 12.87
C GLY A 281 -0.41 -36.50 11.48
N ILE A 282 0.49 -37.22 10.81
CA ILE A 282 0.90 -36.95 9.43
C ILE A 282 0.09 -37.82 8.48
N PHE A 283 -0.08 -39.11 8.83
CA PHE A 283 -0.76 -40.11 8.03
C PHE A 283 -1.92 -40.74 8.82
N PRO A 284 -3.14 -40.18 8.76
CA PRO A 284 -4.26 -40.58 9.62
C PRO A 284 -4.70 -42.05 9.50
N TRP A 285 -4.25 -42.75 8.45
CA TRP A 285 -4.52 -44.18 8.23
C TRP A 285 -3.65 -45.12 9.07
N ILE A 286 -2.60 -44.62 9.74
CA ILE A 286 -1.73 -45.44 10.60
C ILE A 286 -2.21 -45.36 12.05
N VAL A 287 -2.52 -46.50 12.67
CA VAL A 287 -2.95 -46.60 14.09
C VAL A 287 -1.78 -47.08 14.94
N HIS A 288 -1.53 -46.40 16.07
CA HIS A 288 -0.49 -46.76 17.03
C HIS A 288 -1.12 -47.25 18.34
N GLU A 289 -1.36 -48.56 18.46
CA GLU A 289 -2.12 -49.14 19.59
C GLU A 289 -1.44 -48.96 20.96
N ASN A 290 -0.11 -49.05 21.02
CA ASN A 290 0.70 -49.02 22.26
C ASN A 290 1.66 -47.82 22.33
N TYR A 291 1.21 -46.64 21.90
CA TYR A 291 2.07 -45.46 21.92
C TYR A 291 2.10 -44.77 23.28
N VAL A 292 3.31 -44.52 23.78
CA VAL A 292 3.58 -43.66 24.94
C VAL A 292 4.27 -42.40 24.44
N PRO A 293 3.76 -41.20 24.77
CA PRO A 293 4.39 -39.95 24.34
C PRO A 293 5.78 -39.77 24.94
N ASN A 294 6.73 -39.33 24.11
CA ASN A 294 8.08 -39.00 24.55
C ASN A 294 8.08 -37.82 25.53
N GLU A 295 8.79 -37.95 26.67
CA GLU A 295 8.89 -36.91 27.69
C GLU A 295 9.41 -35.56 27.17
N CYS A 296 10.32 -35.57 26.20
CA CYS A 296 10.86 -34.35 25.57
C CYS A 296 9.75 -33.56 24.84
N SER A 297 8.81 -34.27 24.22
CA SER A 297 7.71 -33.68 23.44
C SER A 297 6.63 -33.04 24.31
N GLN A 298 6.49 -33.50 25.56
CA GLN A 298 5.55 -32.94 26.53
C GLN A 298 6.09 -31.72 27.27
N LYS A 299 7.41 -31.49 27.25
CA LYS A 299 8.02 -30.32 27.89
C LYS A 299 7.86 -29.08 27.01
N ARG A 300 6.95 -28.18 27.40
CA ARG A 300 6.91 -26.82 26.85
C ARG A 300 8.04 -25.98 27.44
N ILE A 301 9.12 -25.85 26.67
CA ILE A 301 10.28 -25.05 27.05
C ILE A 301 9.86 -23.59 27.28
N SER A 302 9.03 -23.03 26.40
CA SER A 302 8.51 -21.64 26.48
C SER A 302 7.92 -21.29 27.84
N ASN A 303 7.02 -22.12 28.36
CA ASN A 303 6.32 -21.85 29.61
C ASN A 303 7.28 -21.82 30.80
N LYS A 304 8.26 -22.73 30.83
CA LYS A 304 9.29 -22.75 31.89
C LYS A 304 10.18 -21.51 31.85
N THR A 305 10.60 -21.08 30.66
CA THR A 305 11.38 -19.85 30.51
C THR A 305 10.56 -18.64 30.95
N PHE A 306 9.28 -18.58 30.58
CA PHE A 306 8.39 -17.48 30.93
C PHE A 306 8.16 -17.42 32.44
N GLU A 307 7.88 -18.56 33.07
CA GLU A 307 7.72 -18.67 34.52
C GLU A 307 8.98 -18.24 35.25
N TYR A 308 10.16 -18.66 34.80
CA TYR A 308 11.45 -18.25 35.37
C TYR A 308 11.66 -16.73 35.28
N VAL A 309 11.44 -16.14 34.09
CA VAL A 309 11.63 -14.70 33.87
C VAL A 309 10.62 -13.88 34.69
N TYR A 310 9.35 -14.27 34.71
CA TYR A 310 8.34 -13.52 35.45
C TYR A 310 8.51 -13.64 36.96
N SER A 311 8.71 -14.86 37.48
CA SER A 311 8.83 -15.09 38.92
C SER A 311 10.12 -14.50 39.52
N ASN A 312 11.26 -14.68 38.85
CA ASN A 312 12.57 -14.35 39.42
C ASN A 312 13.10 -12.97 39.01
N ILE A 313 12.62 -12.40 37.89
CA ILE A 313 13.12 -11.12 37.38
C ILE A 313 12.02 -10.07 37.50
N ILE A 314 10.92 -10.21 36.76
CA ILE A 314 9.92 -9.14 36.57
C ILE A 314 9.13 -8.85 37.85
N LEU A 315 8.64 -9.87 38.56
CA LEU A 315 7.76 -9.69 39.72
C LEU A 315 8.50 -9.27 41.00
N THR A 316 9.82 -9.29 41.00
CA THR A 316 10.63 -8.77 42.11
C THR A 316 10.45 -7.25 42.25
N THR A 317 10.53 -6.72 43.47
CA THR A 317 10.45 -5.27 43.71
C THR A 317 11.43 -4.45 42.84
N PRO A 318 12.74 -4.82 42.73
CA PRO A 318 13.63 -4.11 41.81
C PRO A 318 13.23 -4.28 40.34
N GLY A 319 12.78 -5.46 39.92
CA GLY A 319 12.29 -5.70 38.56
C GLY A 319 11.11 -4.80 38.18
N LYS A 320 10.12 -4.69 39.05
CA LYS A 320 8.96 -3.78 38.85
C LYS A 320 9.39 -2.32 38.70
N ILE A 321 10.33 -1.85 39.54
CA ILE A 321 10.86 -0.48 39.45
C ILE A 321 11.56 -0.26 38.11
N ILE A 322 12.40 -1.21 37.68
CA ILE A 322 13.11 -1.13 36.39
C ILE A 322 12.11 -1.10 35.23
N VAL A 323 11.09 -1.96 35.24
CA VAL A 323 10.06 -1.99 34.18
C VAL A 323 9.35 -0.64 34.08
N VAL A 324 8.89 -0.07 35.21
CA VAL A 324 8.24 1.25 35.22
C VAL A 324 9.18 2.34 34.71
N LEU A 325 10.45 2.32 35.12
CA LEU A 325 11.45 3.29 34.67
C LEU A 325 11.67 3.20 33.16
N ILE A 326 11.82 1.99 32.61
CA ILE A 326 11.95 1.77 31.17
C ILE A 326 10.70 2.30 30.45
N THR A 327 9.49 2.00 30.95
CA THR A 327 8.25 2.50 30.34
C THR A 327 8.21 4.03 30.34
N VAL A 328 8.59 4.69 31.43
CA VAL A 328 8.63 6.17 31.51
C VAL A 328 9.64 6.74 30.52
N VAL A 329 10.82 6.14 30.38
CA VAL A 329 11.83 6.56 29.40
C VAL A 329 11.33 6.37 27.96
N CYS A 330 10.72 5.23 27.64
CA CYS A 330 10.13 4.97 26.33
C CYS A 330 9.01 5.96 26.00
N VAL A 331 8.14 6.28 26.97
CA VAL A 331 7.09 7.29 26.81
C VAL A 331 7.69 8.68 26.59
N GLY A 332 8.71 9.06 27.36
CA GLY A 332 9.41 10.33 27.18
C GLY A 332 10.01 10.48 25.78
N PHE A 333 10.72 9.44 25.31
CA PHE A 333 11.27 9.42 23.95
C PHE A 333 10.18 9.39 22.87
N GLY A 334 9.09 8.68 23.10
CA GLY A 334 7.93 8.64 22.20
C GLY A 334 7.28 10.01 22.03
N ILE A 335 7.11 10.76 23.12
CA ILE A 335 6.57 12.13 23.10
C ILE A 335 7.52 13.06 22.33
N GLU A 336 8.82 13.04 22.64
CA GLU A 336 9.81 13.88 21.96
C GLU A 336 9.87 13.58 20.45
N SER A 337 9.82 12.30 20.07
CA SER A 337 9.83 11.87 18.67
C SER A 337 8.56 12.29 17.94
N THR A 338 7.40 12.17 18.60
CA THR A 338 6.11 12.59 18.02
C THR A 338 6.06 14.09 17.78
N LEU A 339 6.66 14.91 18.66
CA LEU A 339 6.74 16.36 18.47
C LEU A 339 7.65 16.79 17.30
N LYS A 340 8.56 15.91 16.86
CA LYS A 340 9.44 16.14 15.71
C LYS A 340 8.92 15.49 14.42
N LEU A 341 7.72 14.91 14.44
CA LEU A 341 7.17 14.24 13.27
C LEU A 341 6.77 15.28 12.21
N GLU A 342 7.49 15.30 11.09
CA GLU A 342 7.15 16.15 9.96
C GLU A 342 6.18 15.44 9.01
N GLN A 343 5.14 16.13 8.59
CA GLN A 343 4.22 15.64 7.57
C GLN A 343 4.79 15.91 6.18
N ARG A 344 5.25 14.87 5.49
CA ARG A 344 5.71 14.95 4.10
C ARG A 344 5.04 13.83 3.31
N PHE A 345 4.47 14.16 2.15
CA PHE A 345 4.02 13.16 1.18
C PHE A 345 4.65 13.49 -0.17
N LYS A 346 5.39 12.53 -0.71
CA LYS A 346 6.08 12.62 -2.00
C LYS A 346 5.58 11.48 -2.86
N THR A 347 4.98 11.81 -4.00
CA THR A 347 4.44 10.81 -4.94
C THR A 347 5.54 9.87 -5.45
N GLU A 348 6.80 10.33 -5.46
CA GLU A 348 7.94 9.51 -5.87
C GLU A 348 8.20 8.29 -4.98
N TRP A 349 7.67 8.27 -3.74
CA TRP A 349 7.79 7.11 -2.85
C TRP A 349 6.95 5.90 -3.27
N LEU A 350 5.94 6.11 -4.12
CA LEU A 350 5.12 5.03 -4.66
C LEU A 350 5.80 4.30 -5.83
N ILE A 351 6.95 4.80 -6.28
CA ILE A 351 7.65 4.31 -7.47
C ILE A 351 8.90 3.55 -7.01
N PRO A 352 9.15 2.33 -7.52
CA PRO A 352 10.39 1.59 -7.25
C PRO A 352 11.63 2.40 -7.66
N ALA A 353 12.63 2.44 -6.78
CA ALA A 353 13.83 3.27 -6.93
C ALA A 353 14.69 2.93 -8.17
N GLY A 354 14.58 1.71 -8.70
CA GLY A 354 15.30 1.25 -9.90
C GLY A 354 14.54 1.44 -11.22
N SER A 355 13.37 2.08 -11.21
CA SER A 355 12.58 2.31 -12.42
C SER A 355 13.07 3.51 -13.24
N HIS A 356 12.83 3.48 -14.56
CA HIS A 356 13.20 4.59 -15.46
C HIS A 356 12.54 5.91 -15.06
N LEU A 357 11.32 5.86 -14.52
CA LEU A 357 10.60 7.02 -14.03
C LEU A 357 11.27 7.63 -12.79
N ALA A 358 11.71 6.80 -11.83
CA ALA A 358 12.41 7.29 -10.64
C ALA A 358 13.72 8.01 -11.02
N GLU A 359 14.48 7.45 -11.96
CA GLU A 359 15.70 8.09 -12.47
C GLU A 359 15.40 9.41 -13.19
N PHE A 360 14.39 9.43 -14.06
CA PHE A 360 13.94 10.64 -14.74
C PHE A 360 13.55 11.75 -13.75
N LEU A 361 12.75 11.44 -12.73
CA LEU A 361 12.33 12.43 -11.73
C LEU A 361 13.50 12.95 -10.91
N LYS A 362 14.47 12.09 -10.55
CA LYS A 362 15.68 12.50 -9.83
C LYS A 362 16.51 13.47 -10.66
N VAL A 363 16.70 13.19 -11.95
CA VAL A 363 17.47 14.02 -12.88
C VAL A 363 16.74 15.34 -13.16
N LYS A 364 15.42 15.29 -13.34
CA LYS A 364 14.57 16.48 -13.49
C LYS A 364 14.72 17.41 -12.28
N ASN A 365 14.56 16.88 -11.07
CA ASN A 365 14.66 17.68 -9.84
C ASN A 365 16.07 18.24 -9.60
N PHE A 366 17.11 17.55 -10.10
CA PHE A 366 18.50 18.01 -9.97
C PHE A 366 18.84 19.15 -10.94
N TYR A 367 18.54 18.98 -12.24
CA TYR A 367 18.92 19.97 -13.27
C TYR A 367 17.90 21.10 -13.46
N TYR A 368 16.67 20.92 -12.98
CA TYR A 368 15.59 21.90 -13.10
C TYR A 368 14.95 22.25 -11.74
N PRO A 369 15.72 22.65 -10.72
CA PRO A 369 15.21 22.90 -9.37
C PRO A 369 14.28 24.13 -9.29
N GLU A 370 14.45 25.10 -10.19
CA GLU A 370 13.64 26.33 -10.26
C GLU A 370 12.27 26.09 -10.92
N LYS A 371 12.05 24.91 -11.51
CA LYS A 371 10.78 24.57 -12.18
C LYS A 371 9.89 23.79 -11.21
N GLY A 372 8.92 24.50 -10.65
CA GLY A 372 7.84 23.91 -9.86
C GLY A 372 6.81 23.15 -10.70
N PHE A 373 5.64 22.92 -10.11
CA PHE A 373 4.50 22.33 -10.79
C PHE A 373 3.75 23.39 -11.60
N ASP A 374 3.20 23.00 -12.75
CA ASP A 374 2.33 23.87 -13.54
C ASP A 374 1.03 24.14 -12.75
N ALA A 375 0.68 25.42 -12.59
CA ALA A 375 -0.55 25.85 -11.96
C ALA A 375 -1.48 26.48 -13.00
N GLY A 376 -2.71 25.99 -13.08
CA GLY A 376 -3.74 26.52 -13.97
C GLY A 376 -4.81 27.29 -13.20
N PHE A 377 -5.17 28.48 -13.69
CA PHE A 377 -6.31 29.24 -13.19
C PHE A 377 -7.42 29.27 -14.25
N TYR A 378 -8.50 28.52 -14.00
CA TYR A 378 -9.64 28.41 -14.92
C TYR A 378 -10.80 29.28 -14.44
N MET A 379 -11.29 30.14 -15.32
CA MET A 379 -12.44 31.02 -15.04
C MET A 379 -13.71 30.35 -15.56
N GLY A 380 -14.68 30.12 -14.67
CA GLY A 380 -15.99 29.57 -15.02
C GLY A 380 -16.94 30.60 -15.65
N ALA A 381 -18.24 30.38 -15.51
CA ALA A 381 -19.27 31.25 -16.07
C ALA A 381 -19.24 32.66 -15.44
N LEU A 382 -18.62 33.61 -16.15
CA LEU A 382 -18.54 35.02 -15.79
C LEU A 382 -19.03 35.86 -16.97
N ASP A 383 -19.53 37.07 -16.68
CA ASP A 383 -19.65 38.10 -17.72
C ASP A 383 -18.26 38.66 -18.04
N TYR A 384 -17.55 37.99 -18.95
CA TYR A 384 -16.21 38.36 -19.36
C TYR A 384 -16.11 39.78 -19.91
N SER A 385 -17.21 40.36 -20.40
CA SER A 385 -17.20 41.74 -20.93
C SER A 385 -17.10 42.76 -19.80
N HIS A 386 -17.84 42.54 -18.72
CA HIS A 386 -17.83 43.42 -17.55
C HIS A 386 -16.58 43.19 -16.68
N GLU A 387 -16.16 41.94 -16.53
CA GLU A 387 -15.09 41.54 -15.60
C GLU A 387 -13.69 41.57 -16.22
N LEU A 388 -13.53 42.00 -17.47
CA LEU A 388 -12.25 41.96 -18.18
C LEU A 388 -11.14 42.73 -17.45
N SER A 389 -11.46 43.86 -16.81
CA SER A 389 -10.51 44.63 -16.02
C SER A 389 -10.00 43.85 -14.81
N ASN A 390 -10.92 43.19 -14.09
CA ASN A 390 -10.58 42.40 -12.90
C ASN A 390 -9.75 41.17 -13.27
N ILE A 391 -10.07 40.55 -14.40
CA ILE A 391 -9.32 39.42 -14.97
C ILE A 391 -7.88 39.84 -15.34
N ARG A 392 -7.73 41.02 -15.95
CA ARG A 392 -6.41 41.58 -16.27
C ARG A 392 -5.60 41.91 -15.03
N ASP A 393 -6.23 42.51 -14.03
CA ASP A 393 -5.58 42.85 -12.76
C ASP A 393 -5.12 41.58 -12.03
N ALA A 394 -5.90 40.50 -12.08
CA ALA A 394 -5.50 39.21 -11.53
C ALA A 394 -4.27 38.62 -12.27
N ALA A 395 -4.28 38.62 -13.60
CA ALA A 395 -3.16 38.12 -14.40
C ALA A 395 -1.87 38.92 -14.16
N SER A 396 -1.96 40.26 -14.13
CA SER A 396 -0.80 41.12 -13.87
C SER A 396 -0.25 40.99 -12.45
N ARG A 397 -1.11 40.74 -11.44
CA ARG A 397 -0.65 40.42 -10.08
C ARG A 397 0.15 39.12 -10.06
N LEU A 398 -0.29 38.09 -10.78
CA LEU A 398 0.43 36.82 -10.88
C LEU A 398 1.78 37.02 -11.60
N GLU A 399 1.81 37.75 -12.71
CA GLU A 399 3.05 38.07 -13.43
C GLU A 399 4.07 38.83 -12.56
N ASN A 400 3.60 39.72 -11.69
CA ASN A 400 4.45 40.49 -10.80
C ASN A 400 4.98 39.70 -9.59
N MET A 401 4.48 38.49 -9.31
CA MET A 401 4.95 37.64 -8.22
C MET A 401 6.19 36.82 -8.63
N SER A 402 7.27 37.49 -9.01
CA SER A 402 8.52 36.86 -9.48
C SER A 402 9.16 35.89 -8.50
N ASP A 403 8.83 35.99 -7.21
CA ASP A 403 9.33 35.09 -6.16
C ASP A 403 8.68 33.70 -6.20
N VAL A 404 7.53 33.57 -6.89
CA VAL A 404 6.70 32.34 -6.93
C VAL A 404 6.47 31.87 -8.37
N THR A 405 6.28 32.78 -9.32
CA THR A 405 5.95 32.44 -10.70
C THR A 405 7.14 32.64 -11.63
N ALA A 406 7.58 31.57 -12.29
CA ALA A 406 8.64 31.64 -13.29
C ALA A 406 8.14 32.16 -14.65
N ASN A 407 6.94 31.75 -15.07
CA ASN A 407 6.32 32.15 -16.32
C ASN A 407 4.79 32.12 -16.17
N VAL A 408 4.11 33.19 -16.59
CA VAL A 408 2.65 33.28 -16.57
C VAL A 408 2.17 33.47 -18.01
N VAL A 409 1.32 32.56 -18.46
CA VAL A 409 0.71 32.63 -19.79
C VAL A 409 -0.74 33.07 -19.64
N SER A 410 -1.03 34.30 -20.07
CA SER A 410 -2.37 34.89 -20.04
C SER A 410 -2.86 35.21 -21.45
N TRP A 411 -4.14 34.92 -21.73
CA TRP A 411 -4.78 35.25 -23.01
C TRP A 411 -5.20 36.73 -23.11
N VAL A 412 -5.30 37.42 -21.97
CA VAL A 412 -5.94 38.74 -21.85
C VAL A 412 -5.15 39.82 -22.58
N GLU A 413 -3.83 39.86 -22.38
CA GLU A 413 -2.93 40.83 -23.02
C GLU A 413 -2.82 40.58 -24.55
N PRO A 414 -2.58 39.35 -25.05
CA PRO A 414 -2.65 39.05 -26.47
C PRO A 414 -3.99 39.39 -27.12
N PHE A 415 -5.11 39.13 -26.44
CA PHE A 415 -6.43 39.46 -26.94
C PHE A 415 -6.65 40.98 -27.02
N ARG A 416 -6.26 41.73 -25.98
CA ARG A 416 -6.32 43.19 -26.01
C ARG A 416 -5.49 43.76 -27.16
N ASP A 417 -4.26 43.29 -27.32
CA ASP A 417 -3.36 43.75 -28.38
C ASP A 417 -3.90 43.41 -29.77
N PHE A 418 -4.51 42.24 -29.94
CA PHE A 418 -5.22 41.86 -31.16
C PHE A 418 -6.40 42.81 -31.44
N VAL A 419 -7.21 43.14 -30.43
CA VAL A 419 -8.34 44.07 -30.58
C VAL A 419 -7.86 45.47 -30.95
N LEU A 420 -6.84 45.99 -30.24
CA LEU A 420 -6.25 47.30 -30.52
C LEU A 420 -5.59 47.38 -31.90
N TYR A 421 -5.05 46.27 -32.41
CA TYR A 421 -4.44 46.23 -33.74
C TYR A 421 -5.47 46.17 -34.87
N ASN A 422 -6.51 45.34 -34.74
CA ASN A 422 -7.45 45.05 -35.82
C ASN A 422 -8.71 45.93 -35.81
N PHE A 423 -9.10 46.47 -34.66
CA PHE A 423 -10.36 47.19 -34.48
C PHE A 423 -10.16 48.63 -33.98
N LYS A 424 -9.07 49.29 -34.41
CA LYS A 424 -8.87 50.73 -34.16
C LYS A 424 -10.10 51.52 -34.62
N HIS A 425 -10.89 52.00 -33.66
CA HIS A 425 -11.80 53.12 -33.82
C HIS A 425 -11.16 54.37 -33.23
#